data_AF-A0A5E4CNM3-F1
#
_entry.id   AF-A0A5E4CNM3-F1
#
_cell.length_a   1.000
_cell.length_b   1.000
_cell.length_c   1.000
_cell.angle_alpha   90.00
_cell.angle_beta   90.00
_cell.angle_gamma   90.00
#
_symmetry.space_group_name_H-M   'P 1'
#
loop_
_entity.id
_entity.type
_entity.pdbx_description
1 polymer ?
#
loop_
_entity_poly.entity_id
_entity_poly.type
_entity_poly.pdbx_seq_one_letter_code
_entity_poly.pdbx_strand_id
1 'polypeptide(L)'
;ISINYDEDFEDDDCYVVESVEEYDYEDLKDSSSSLLNSQLSEIDQACLYSCLDHMREVLGDAVLDEVLIEAILKNKFDVQNALSMVLEQDNLQNLKGTSERAISTGK
;
A
#
# COMPACT_ATOMS: atom_id res chain seq x y z
N ILE A 1 -44.59 -4.42 52.58
CA ILE A 1 -44.79 -3.06 52.01
C ILE A 1 -43.79 -2.96 50.89
N SER A 2 -44.29 -3.06 49.67
CA SER A 2 -43.52 -2.94 48.45
C SER A 2 -42.94 -1.53 48.38
N ILE A 3 -41.64 -1.43 48.10
CA ILE A 3 -41.06 -0.18 47.61
C ILE A 3 -41.62 0.05 46.21
N ASN A 4 -42.22 1.22 46.00
CA ASN A 4 -42.66 1.69 44.68
C ASN A 4 -41.42 1.92 43.82
N TYR A 5 -41.41 1.38 42.61
CA TYR A 5 -40.46 1.79 41.59
C TYR A 5 -40.96 3.11 41.01
N ASP A 6 -40.16 4.17 41.18
CA ASP A 6 -40.34 5.42 40.46
C ASP A 6 -40.06 5.13 38.98
N GLU A 7 -41.09 5.24 38.13
CA GLU A 7 -40.94 5.40 36.68
C GLU A 7 -40.38 6.80 36.41
N ASP A 8 -39.06 6.95 36.48
CA ASP A 8 -38.36 7.99 35.71
C ASP A 8 -37.52 7.30 34.65
N PHE A 9 -38.24 7.06 33.55
CA PHE A 9 -37.80 7.07 32.17
C PHE A 9 -36.78 8.21 31.94
N GLU A 10 -35.50 7.87 31.79
CA GLU A 10 -34.59 8.62 30.93
C GLU A 10 -34.07 7.66 29.87
N ASP A 11 -34.65 7.78 28.68
CA ASP A 11 -34.11 7.29 27.43
C ASP A 11 -32.71 7.87 27.22
N ASP A 12 -31.70 7.07 27.50
CA ASP A 12 -30.49 7.05 26.69
C ASP A 12 -30.17 5.59 26.40
N ASP A 13 -31.05 5.01 25.58
CA ASP A 13 -30.80 3.84 24.77
C ASP A 13 -29.59 4.18 23.89
N CYS A 14 -28.39 3.95 24.43
CA CYS A 14 -27.15 4.03 23.67
C CYS A 14 -27.17 2.89 22.65
N TYR A 15 -27.92 3.15 21.59
CA TYR A 15 -28.12 2.29 20.45
C TYR A 15 -26.73 1.96 19.91
N VAL A 16 -26.34 0.71 20.12
CA VAL A 16 -25.22 0.08 19.44
C VAL A 16 -25.34 0.35 17.94
N VAL A 17 -24.32 0.97 17.32
CA VAL A 17 -23.82 0.61 15.98
C VAL A 17 -22.58 1.41 15.58
N GLU A 18 -21.58 0.64 15.15
CA GLU A 18 -20.44 0.96 14.27
C GLU A 18 -19.59 2.21 14.51
N SER A 19 -18.38 1.94 15.00
CA SER A 19 -17.19 2.22 14.20
C SER A 19 -16.13 1.18 14.51
N VAL A 20 -16.31 -0.02 13.94
CA VAL A 20 -15.20 -0.98 13.71
C VAL A 20 -14.40 -0.41 12.55
N GLU A 21 -13.57 0.59 12.80
CA GLU A 21 -12.53 1.04 11.87
C GLU A 21 -11.35 1.60 12.69
N GLU A 22 -10.81 0.78 13.60
CA GLU A 22 -9.38 0.92 13.91
C GLU A 22 -8.66 -0.03 12.94
N TYR A 23 -8.51 0.43 11.70
CA TYR A 23 -7.44 -0.06 10.83
C TYR A 23 -6.13 0.40 11.45
N ASP A 24 -5.69 -0.30 12.49
CA ASP A 24 -4.31 -0.32 12.95
C ASP A 24 -3.50 -1.02 11.85
N TYR A 25 -3.21 -0.28 10.78
CA TYR A 25 -2.32 -0.70 9.69
C TYR A 25 -0.96 -0.05 9.90
N GLU A 26 -0.38 -0.20 11.09
CA GLU A 26 0.91 0.40 11.43
C GLU A 26 1.80 -0.67 12.10
N ASP A 27 2.23 -1.73 11.40
CA ASP A 27 3.46 -2.44 11.83
C ASP A 27 4.11 -3.44 10.85
N LEU A 28 3.77 -3.45 9.55
CA LEU A 28 4.43 -4.40 8.62
C LEU A 28 5.16 -3.74 7.44
N LYS A 29 5.16 -2.40 7.34
CA LYS A 29 5.86 -1.66 6.28
C LYS A 29 7.17 -0.99 6.74
N ASP A 30 7.56 -1.16 8.01
CA ASP A 30 8.71 -0.47 8.60
C ASP A 30 10.08 -1.08 8.27
N SER A 31 10.15 -2.32 7.83
CA SER A 31 11.46 -2.94 7.55
C SER A 31 12.09 -2.39 6.26
N SER A 32 11.29 -2.12 5.23
CA SER A 32 11.78 -1.59 3.95
C SER A 32 11.96 -0.07 4.00
N SER A 33 11.06 0.65 4.69
CA SER A 33 11.17 2.09 4.89
C SER A 33 12.38 2.43 5.76
N SER A 34 12.66 1.70 6.85
CA SER A 34 13.80 1.98 7.73
C SER A 34 15.16 1.79 7.04
N LEU A 35 15.27 0.82 6.12
CA LEU A 35 16.46 0.61 5.29
C LEU A 35 16.66 1.74 4.26
N LEU A 36 15.58 2.20 3.62
CA LEU A 36 15.61 3.31 2.66
C LEU A 36 15.86 4.67 3.37
N ASN A 37 15.24 4.88 4.53
CA ASN A 37 15.40 6.07 5.36
C ASN A 37 16.84 6.23 5.89
N SER A 38 17.58 5.12 6.04
CA SER A 38 18.99 5.16 6.47
C SER A 38 19.95 5.55 5.33
N GLN A 39 19.54 5.41 4.07
CA GLN A 39 20.39 5.63 2.89
C GLN A 39 20.09 6.94 2.16
N LEU A 40 18.86 7.45 2.30
CA LEU A 40 18.39 8.67 1.63
C LEU A 40 18.43 9.86 2.58
N SER A 41 18.67 11.05 2.03
CA SER A 41 18.51 12.30 2.78
C SER A 41 17.03 12.56 3.07
N GLU A 42 16.69 13.32 4.12
CA GLU A 42 15.30 13.75 4.41
C GLU A 42 14.61 14.37 3.18
N ILE A 43 15.37 15.13 2.38
CA ILE A 43 14.87 15.71 1.13
C ILE A 43 14.53 14.64 0.10
N ASP A 44 15.43 13.66 -0.07
CA ASP A 44 15.26 12.60 -1.06
C ASP A 44 14.12 11.67 -0.68
N GLN A 45 13.91 11.48 0.62
CA GLN A 45 12.79 10.73 1.16
C GLN A 45 11.46 11.41 0.82
N ALA A 46 11.34 12.73 1.01
CA ALA A 46 10.14 13.47 0.62
C ALA A 46 9.89 13.41 -0.89
N CYS A 47 10.95 13.54 -1.70
CA CYS A 47 10.88 13.37 -3.15
C CYS A 47 10.41 11.96 -3.53
N LEU A 48 10.95 10.91 -2.88
CA LEU A 48 10.56 9.52 -3.12
C LEU A 48 9.06 9.33 -2.92
N TYR A 49 8.54 9.71 -1.76
CA TYR A 49 7.13 9.50 -1.42
C TYR A 49 6.21 10.32 -2.33
N SER A 50 6.58 11.55 -2.67
CA SER A 50 5.82 12.37 -3.62
C SER A 50 5.78 11.75 -5.01
N CYS A 51 6.91 11.25 -5.50
CA CYS A 51 6.98 10.53 -6.78
C CYS A 51 6.14 9.25 -6.73
N LEU A 52 6.24 8.50 -5.64
CA LEU A 52 5.56 7.23 -5.45
C LEU A 52 4.05 7.40 -5.43
N ASP A 53 3.55 8.40 -4.71
CA ASP A 53 2.12 8.71 -4.66
C ASP A 53 1.60 9.11 -6.05
N HIS A 54 2.35 9.94 -6.78
CA HIS A 54 1.99 10.31 -8.15
C HIS A 54 1.95 9.10 -9.09
N MET A 55 2.95 8.23 -9.02
CA MET A 55 2.96 7.05 -9.86
C MET A 55 1.87 6.05 -9.48
N ARG A 56 1.50 5.95 -8.19
CA ARG A 56 0.38 5.14 -7.71
C ARG A 56 -0.97 5.73 -8.15
N GLU A 57 -1.09 7.04 -8.27
CA GLU A 57 -2.28 7.67 -8.88
C GLU A 57 -2.41 7.31 -10.37
N VAL A 58 -1.29 7.27 -11.09
CA VAL A 58 -1.27 6.96 -12.54
C VAL A 58 -1.44 5.47 -12.83
N LEU A 59 -0.69 4.61 -12.13
CA LEU A 59 -0.63 3.16 -12.36
C LEU A 59 -1.65 2.38 -11.50
N GLY A 60 -2.11 2.96 -10.39
CA GLY A 60 -2.98 2.30 -9.43
C GLY A 60 -2.31 1.11 -8.74
N ASP A 61 -3.11 0.08 -8.47
CA ASP A 61 -2.70 -1.18 -7.83
C ASP A 61 -2.06 -2.18 -8.81
N ALA A 62 -1.82 -1.77 -10.07
CA ALA A 62 -1.25 -2.66 -11.08
C ALA A 62 0.23 -3.00 -10.82
N VAL A 63 0.93 -2.15 -10.06
CA VAL A 63 2.37 -2.25 -9.81
C VAL A 63 2.65 -2.13 -8.32
N LEU A 64 3.50 -3.04 -7.81
CA LEU A 64 3.93 -3.04 -6.41
C LEU A 64 4.83 -1.84 -6.10
N ASP A 65 4.67 -1.25 -4.91
CA ASP A 65 5.49 -0.13 -4.42
C ASP A 65 6.99 -0.38 -4.57
N GLU A 66 7.47 -1.60 -4.35
CA GLU A 66 8.89 -1.94 -4.50
C GLU A 66 9.43 -1.66 -5.91
N VAL A 67 8.63 -1.97 -6.93
CA VAL A 67 8.97 -1.73 -8.35
C VAL A 67 8.96 -0.22 -8.65
N LEU A 68 7.96 0.48 -8.12
CA LEU A 68 7.86 1.94 -8.21
C LEU A 68 9.08 2.62 -7.56
N ILE A 69 9.43 2.24 -6.33
CA ILE A 69 10.58 2.77 -5.59
C ILE A 69 11.86 2.54 -6.38
N GLU A 70 12.10 1.31 -6.86
CA GLU A 70 13.28 1.00 -7.67
C GLU A 70 13.34 1.89 -8.92
N ALA A 71 12.19 2.10 -9.56
CA ALA A 71 12.12 2.91 -10.78
C ALA A 71 12.41 4.39 -10.53
N ILE A 72 11.90 4.93 -9.43
CA ILE A 72 12.13 6.31 -9.00
C ILE A 72 13.61 6.51 -8.66
N LEU A 73 14.22 5.59 -7.91
CA LEU A 73 15.63 5.68 -7.51
C LEU A 73 16.58 5.60 -8.71
N LYS A 74 16.31 4.71 -9.68
CA LYS A 74 17.10 4.60 -10.91
C LYS A 74 17.02 5.85 -11.77
N ASN A 75 15.85 6.48 -11.82
CA ASN A 75 15.61 7.68 -12.61
C ASN A 75 15.81 8.99 -11.84
N LYS A 76 16.39 8.94 -10.63
CA LYS A 76 16.66 10.13 -9.80
C LYS A 76 15.42 11.00 -9.56
N PHE A 77 14.32 10.37 -9.16
CA PHE A 77 13.05 11.05 -8.85
C PHE A 77 12.37 11.71 -10.06
N ASP A 78 12.73 11.32 -11.28
CA ASP A 78 12.01 11.73 -12.48
C ASP A 78 10.80 10.81 -12.70
N VAL A 79 9.63 11.31 -12.33
CA VAL A 79 8.34 10.60 -12.39
C VAL A 79 8.01 10.14 -13.81
N GLN A 80 8.27 10.97 -14.83
CA GLN A 80 7.93 10.64 -16.21
C GLN A 80 8.80 9.49 -16.73
N ASN A 81 10.11 9.57 -16.47
CA ASN A 81 11.03 8.50 -16.83
C ASN A 81 10.79 7.22 -16.02
N ALA A 82 10.45 7.35 -14.74
CA ALA A 82 10.10 6.21 -13.90
C ALA A 82 8.84 5.49 -14.41
N LEU A 83 7.79 6.23 -14.76
CA LEU A 83 6.57 5.66 -15.34
C LEU A 83 6.86 4.94 -16.65
N SER A 84 7.62 5.56 -17.56
CA SER A 84 8.02 4.93 -18.82
C SER A 84 8.77 3.62 -18.57
N MET A 85 9.74 3.64 -17.67
CA MET A 85 10.54 2.45 -17.36
C MET A 85 9.71 1.32 -16.75
N VAL A 86 8.76 1.63 -15.86
CA VAL A 86 7.85 0.64 -15.26
C VAL A 86 6.98 0.01 -16.34
N LEU A 87 6.42 0.81 -17.24
CA LEU A 87 5.59 0.32 -18.35
C LEU A 87 6.40 -0.55 -19.34
N GLU A 88 7.65 -0.16 -19.63
CA GLU A 88 8.55 -0.95 -20.47
C GLU A 88 8.94 -2.27 -19.80
N GLN A 89 9.27 -2.24 -18.50
CA GLN A 89 9.56 -3.45 -17.73
C GLN A 89 8.35 -4.38 -17.69
N ASP A 90 7.16 -3.89 -17.35
CA ASP A 90 5.93 -4.69 -17.30
C ASP A 90 5.66 -5.43 -18.61
N ASN A 91 5.77 -4.73 -19.75
CA ASN A 91 5.65 -5.33 -21.08
C ASN A 91 6.64 -6.48 -21.32
N LEU A 92 7.88 -6.36 -20.83
CA LEU A 92 8.89 -7.41 -20.95
C LEU A 92 8.61 -8.61 -20.02
N GLN A 93 8.04 -8.40 -18.84
CA GLN A 93 7.69 -9.49 -17.92
C GLN A 93 6.46 -10.25 -18.41
N ASN A 94 5.48 -9.54 -18.98
CA ASN A 94 4.30 -10.13 -19.61
C ASN A 94 4.68 -11.06 -20.77
N LEU A 95 5.69 -10.68 -21.57
CA LEU A 95 6.20 -11.49 -22.67
C LEU A 95 6.94 -12.77 -22.21
N LYS A 96 7.50 -12.78 -20.99
CA LYS A 96 8.23 -13.92 -20.42
C LYS A 96 7.32 -14.91 -19.66
N GLY A 97 6.09 -14.52 -19.33
CA GLY A 97 5.11 -15.37 -18.63
C GLY A 97 4.58 -16.57 -19.44
N THR A 98 4.82 -16.60 -20.76
CA THR A 98 4.36 -17.67 -21.66
C THR A 98 5.49 -18.61 -22.09
N SER A 99 6.42 -18.99 -21.21
CA SER A 99 7.39 -20.02 -21.59
C SER A 99 7.95 -20.83 -20.43
N GLU A 100 7.11 -21.44 -19.58
CA GLU A 100 7.59 -22.43 -18.60
C GLU A 100 6.45 -23.29 -18.02
N ARG A 101 5.70 -23.99 -18.89
CA ARG A 101 4.89 -25.15 -18.46
C ARG A 101 4.95 -26.33 -19.44
N ALA A 102 6.16 -26.68 -19.86
CA ALA A 102 6.52 -28.05 -20.17
C ALA A 102 7.74 -28.28 -19.26
N ILE A 103 7.72 -29.18 -18.27
CA ILE A 103 7.80 -30.62 -18.48
C ILE A 103 7.09 -31.33 -17.32
N SER A 104 5.96 -31.97 -17.62
CA SER A 104 5.43 -33.07 -16.81
C SER A 104 6.14 -34.33 -17.29
N THR A 105 7.11 -34.82 -16.53
CA THR A 105 7.63 -36.18 -16.74
C THR A 105 7.15 -37.01 -15.57
N GLY A 106 6.10 -37.80 -15.84
CA GLY A 106 5.54 -38.79 -14.94
C GLY A 106 6.58 -39.84 -14.54
N LYS A 107 6.41 -40.33 -13.32
CA LYS A 107 7.13 -41.48 -12.77
C LYS A 107 6.68 -42.78 -13.42
#